data_AF-A0A845M9L0-F1
#
_entry.id   AF-A0A845M9L0-F1
#
_cell.length_a   1.000
_cell.length_b   1.000
_cell.length_c   1.000
_cell.angle_alpha   90.00
_cell.angle_beta   90.00
_cell.angle_gamma   90.00
#
_symmetry.space_group_name_H-M   'P 1'
#
loop_
_entity.id
_entity.type
_entity.pdbx_description
1 polymer ?
#
loop_
_entity_poly.entity_id
_entity_poly.type
_entity_poly.pdbx_seq_one_letter_code
_entity_poly.pdbx_strand_id
1 'polypeptide(L)'
;MPTRTTACLTALALCAATGATAETLNPIDVADMSRGEFVDTYLSHYTSQLEWTREAFARVGDGYEDFVDADAPLSDLERAVPGCLYDAADSPEAKQQLGMQLAVAQMMGEKVRADADIDYVDVVYGGLADDIEGYEPTQEMATMMQACKAPQAAMQRMSFTQDTWKMIQSEAVERGYVDP
;
A
#
# COMPACT_ATOMS: atom_id res chain seq x y z
N MET A 1 25.35 -13.67 0.42
CA MET A 1 25.29 -12.24 0.06
C MET A 1 25.41 -12.16 -1.45
N PRO A 2 24.58 -11.39 -2.18
CA PRO A 2 23.65 -10.32 -1.75
C PRO A 2 22.51 -10.88 -0.87
N THR A 3 21.90 -10.26 0.15
CA THR A 3 21.42 -8.90 0.48
C THR A 3 20.05 -8.54 -0.10
N ARG A 4 19.07 -8.37 0.81
CA ARG A 4 17.81 -7.59 0.70
C ARG A 4 16.75 -8.09 -0.30
N THR A 5 15.78 -8.86 0.23
CA THR A 5 14.40 -8.94 -0.35
C THR A 5 13.33 -9.25 0.70
N THR A 6 13.69 -9.81 1.86
CA THR A 6 12.76 -10.33 2.88
C THR A 6 12.12 -9.28 3.82
N ALA A 7 12.04 -8.00 3.42
CA ALA A 7 11.73 -6.90 4.36
C ALA A 7 10.70 -5.85 3.87
N CYS A 8 10.17 -5.94 2.64
CA CYS A 8 9.26 -4.91 2.10
C CYS A 8 7.90 -5.41 1.57
N LEU A 9 7.69 -6.71 1.40
CA LEU A 9 6.47 -7.24 0.76
C LEU A 9 5.21 -7.10 1.65
N THR A 10 5.37 -7.10 2.97
CA THR A 10 4.31 -6.85 3.95
C THR A 10 3.85 -5.40 4.02
N ALA A 11 4.54 -4.50 3.33
CA ALA A 11 4.31 -3.06 3.39
C ALA A 11 3.82 -2.46 2.06
N LEU A 12 3.65 -3.24 0.98
CA LEU A 12 3.32 -2.69 -0.34
C LEU A 12 2.03 -1.84 -0.38
N ALA A 13 1.07 -2.08 0.51
CA ALA A 13 -0.13 -1.25 0.62
C ALA A 13 0.13 0.15 1.22
N LEU A 14 1.20 0.36 2.01
CA LEU A 14 1.52 1.66 2.63
C LEU A 14 2.89 2.22 2.22
N CYS A 15 3.92 1.39 2.16
CA CYS A 15 5.14 1.66 1.39
C CYS A 15 4.91 1.31 -0.09
N ALA A 16 3.89 1.90 -0.72
CA ALA A 16 3.67 1.76 -2.15
C ALA A 16 4.93 2.21 -2.90
N ALA A 17 5.62 1.26 -3.51
CA ALA A 17 6.91 1.45 -4.15
C ALA A 17 6.85 0.93 -5.59
N THR A 18 6.32 1.77 -6.48
CA THR A 18 5.95 1.41 -7.85
C THR A 18 6.00 2.62 -8.79
N GLY A 19 5.43 2.45 -9.99
CA GLY A 19 5.79 3.20 -11.18
C GLY A 19 4.78 4.16 -11.84
N ALA A 20 3.65 4.60 -11.25
CA ALA A 20 2.78 5.69 -11.79
C ALA A 20 3.29 6.57 -12.98
N THR A 21 2.98 6.19 -14.24
CA THR A 21 3.02 7.10 -15.40
C THR A 21 2.08 8.25 -15.08
N ALA A 22 2.65 9.42 -14.80
CA ALA A 22 1.90 10.57 -14.28
C ALA A 22 0.89 11.20 -15.29
N GLU A 23 0.72 10.60 -16.47
CA GLU A 23 -0.16 11.10 -17.54
C GLU A 23 -1.63 10.65 -17.40
N THR A 24 -1.93 9.59 -16.64
CA THR A 24 -3.32 9.11 -16.43
C THR A 24 -3.80 9.19 -14.98
N LEU A 25 -2.88 9.18 -14.02
CA LEU A 25 -3.18 9.43 -12.61
C LEU A 25 -3.39 10.92 -12.37
N ASN A 26 -4.59 11.32 -11.97
CA ASN A 26 -4.85 12.65 -11.43
C ASN A 26 -4.30 12.70 -10.00
N PRO A 27 -3.18 13.40 -9.72
CA PRO A 27 -2.61 13.41 -8.37
C PRO A 27 -3.53 14.22 -7.44
N ILE A 28 -3.65 13.78 -6.19
CA ILE A 28 -4.37 14.57 -5.18
C ILE A 28 -3.52 15.80 -4.84
N ASP A 29 -4.09 17.01 -4.93
CA ASP A 29 -3.34 18.23 -4.64
C ASP A 29 -3.17 18.49 -3.13
N VAL A 30 -2.18 17.83 -2.55
CA VAL A 30 -1.79 17.99 -1.14
C VAL A 30 -1.16 19.37 -0.85
N ALA A 31 -0.78 20.13 -1.88
CA ALA A 31 -0.24 21.49 -1.70
C ALA A 31 -1.34 22.47 -1.29
N ASP A 32 -2.50 22.38 -1.92
CA ASP A 32 -3.67 23.22 -1.65
C ASP A 32 -4.57 22.72 -0.50
N MET A 33 -4.43 21.46 -0.09
CA MET A 33 -5.18 20.89 1.05
C MET A 33 -4.82 21.51 2.40
N SER A 34 -5.82 21.61 3.29
CA SER A 34 -5.54 21.84 4.72
C SER A 34 -5.01 20.58 5.40
N ARG A 35 -4.28 20.72 6.52
CA ARG A 35 -3.79 19.58 7.32
C ARG A 35 -4.93 18.65 7.79
N GLY A 36 -6.09 19.21 8.14
CA GLY A 36 -7.24 18.42 8.57
C GLY A 36 -7.84 17.60 7.43
N GLU A 37 -8.04 18.26 6.29
CA GLU A 37 -8.50 17.64 5.05
C GLU A 37 -7.56 16.53 4.56
N PHE A 38 -6.25 16.76 4.55
CA PHE A 38 -5.28 15.71 4.23
C PHE A 38 -5.38 14.51 5.19
N VAL A 39 -5.55 14.75 6.49
CA VAL A 39 -5.72 13.68 7.48
C VAL A 39 -7.00 12.88 7.20
N ASP A 40 -8.13 13.55 6.99
CA ASP A 40 -9.40 12.88 6.71
C ASP A 40 -9.35 12.10 5.38
N THR A 41 -8.76 12.68 4.32
CA THR A 41 -8.53 12.00 3.03
C THR A 41 -7.62 10.78 3.20
N TYR A 42 -6.48 10.92 3.86
CA TYR A 42 -5.54 9.81 4.05
C TYR A 42 -6.18 8.66 4.85
N LEU A 43 -6.91 8.96 5.94
CA LEU A 43 -7.57 7.92 6.74
C LEU A 43 -8.72 7.22 5.98
N SER A 44 -9.42 7.94 5.11
CA SER A 44 -10.41 7.37 4.19
C SER A 44 -9.76 6.41 3.17
N HIS A 45 -8.67 6.84 2.54
CA HIS A 45 -7.89 5.99 1.61
C HIS A 45 -7.29 4.79 2.33
N TYR A 46 -6.75 4.95 3.54
CA TYR A 46 -6.18 3.87 4.34
C TYR A 46 -7.22 2.84 4.75
N THR A 47 -8.41 3.27 5.19
CA THR A 47 -9.52 2.35 5.50
C THR A 47 -9.94 1.58 4.24
N SER A 48 -10.07 2.29 3.11
CA SER A 48 -10.36 1.68 1.80
C SER A 48 -9.29 0.67 1.38
N GLN A 49 -8.01 0.90 1.69
CA GLN A 49 -6.90 -0.03 1.43
C GLN A 49 -7.05 -1.31 2.23
N LEU A 50 -7.37 -1.24 3.53
CA LEU A 50 -7.60 -2.43 4.35
C LEU A 50 -8.77 -3.25 3.81
N GLU A 51 -9.86 -2.59 3.40
CA GLU A 51 -11.02 -3.25 2.79
C GLU A 51 -10.65 -4.00 1.50
N TRP A 52 -10.04 -3.33 0.50
CA TRP A 52 -9.71 -4.01 -0.77
C TRP A 52 -8.56 -5.00 -0.61
N THR A 53 -7.64 -4.82 0.35
CA THR A 53 -6.59 -5.80 0.63
C THR A 53 -7.20 -7.08 1.20
N ARG A 54 -8.17 -6.97 2.12
CA ARG A 54 -8.95 -8.11 2.62
C ARG A 54 -9.72 -8.80 1.50
N GLU A 55 -10.35 -8.04 0.61
CA GLU A 55 -11.07 -8.57 -0.55
C GLU A 55 -10.14 -9.34 -1.50
N ALA A 56 -8.95 -8.78 -1.81
CA ALA A 56 -7.93 -9.44 -2.62
C ALA A 56 -7.42 -10.74 -1.97
N PHE A 57 -7.37 -10.79 -0.63
CA PHE A 57 -7.02 -11.99 0.12
C PHE A 57 -8.08 -13.09 0.06
N ALA A 58 -9.36 -12.74 0.19
CA ALA A 58 -10.47 -13.70 0.08
C ALA A 58 -10.51 -14.43 -1.28
N ARG A 59 -9.92 -13.83 -2.33
CA ARG A 59 -9.78 -14.43 -3.68
C ARG A 59 -8.65 -15.45 -3.79
N VAL A 60 -7.70 -15.46 -2.84
CA VAL A 60 -6.67 -16.50 -2.75
C VAL A 60 -7.30 -17.80 -2.25
N GLY A 61 -8.09 -17.74 -1.18
CA GLY A 61 -8.90 -18.87 -0.70
C GLY A 61 -9.55 -18.58 0.66
N ASP A 62 -10.40 -19.51 1.12
CA ASP A 62 -11.12 -19.40 2.39
C ASP A 62 -10.18 -19.18 3.59
N GLY A 63 -10.48 -18.17 4.43
CA GLY A 63 -9.73 -17.87 5.65
C GLY A 63 -8.45 -17.06 5.45
N TYR A 64 -8.14 -16.64 4.22
CA TYR A 64 -7.04 -15.71 3.96
C TYR A 64 -7.41 -14.26 4.31
N GLU A 65 -8.70 -13.92 4.27
CA GLU A 65 -9.25 -12.63 4.69
C GLU A 65 -8.92 -12.28 6.15
N ASP A 66 -8.80 -13.29 7.02
CA ASP A 66 -8.43 -13.15 8.44
C ASP A 66 -6.98 -12.68 8.64
N PHE A 67 -6.14 -12.66 7.60
CA PHE A 67 -4.81 -12.05 7.66
C PHE A 67 -4.83 -10.52 7.65
N VAL A 68 -5.99 -9.89 7.37
CA VAL A 68 -6.17 -8.43 7.36
C VAL A 68 -7.23 -8.00 8.37
N ASP A 69 -6.80 -7.34 9.45
CA ASP A 69 -7.71 -6.72 10.41
C ASP A 69 -8.29 -5.40 9.84
N ALA A 70 -9.22 -5.51 8.91
CA ALA A 70 -9.88 -4.36 8.29
C ALA A 70 -10.99 -3.75 9.16
N ASP A 71 -11.61 -4.54 10.05
CA ASP A 71 -12.81 -4.12 10.80
C ASP A 71 -12.51 -3.48 12.16
N ALA A 72 -11.34 -3.73 12.77
CA ALA A 72 -11.04 -3.08 14.06
C ALA A 72 -10.87 -1.56 13.91
N PRO A 73 -11.36 -0.75 14.88
CA PRO A 73 -11.21 0.69 14.84
C PRO A 73 -9.74 1.11 14.67
N LEU A 74 -9.49 2.21 13.96
CA LEU A 74 -8.16 2.78 13.84
C LEU A 74 -7.52 2.99 15.23
N SER A 75 -6.21 2.75 15.33
CA SER A 75 -5.37 2.99 16.49
C SER A 75 -4.88 4.43 16.52
N ASP A 76 -4.38 4.87 17.67
CA ASP A 76 -3.82 6.23 17.81
C ASP A 76 -2.56 6.43 16.94
N LEU A 77 -1.82 5.36 16.67
CA LEU A 77 -0.69 5.39 15.73
C LEU A 77 -1.17 5.68 14.31
N GLU A 78 -2.23 5.00 13.86
CA GLU A 78 -2.78 5.17 12.50
C GLU A 78 -3.34 6.58 12.29
N ARG A 79 -4.05 7.12 13.30
CA ARG A 79 -4.54 8.50 13.27
C ARG A 79 -3.41 9.55 13.28
N ALA A 80 -2.26 9.23 13.88
CA ALA A 80 -1.13 10.15 13.97
C ALA A 80 -0.26 10.19 12.71
N VAL A 81 -0.15 9.08 11.96
CA VAL A 81 0.65 8.96 10.73
C VAL A 81 0.40 10.11 9.73
N PRO A 82 -0.83 10.37 9.24
CA PRO A 82 -1.05 11.38 8.22
C PRO A 82 -0.75 12.79 8.69
N GLY A 83 -1.01 13.09 9.97
CA GLY A 83 -0.60 14.37 10.55
C GLY A 83 0.91 14.57 10.48
N CYS A 84 1.68 13.54 10.83
CA CYS A 84 3.14 13.56 10.71
C CYS A 84 3.62 13.66 9.25
N LEU A 85 3.02 12.90 8.32
CA LEU A 85 3.39 12.96 6.89
C LEU A 85 3.15 14.35 6.31
N TYR A 86 2.01 14.98 6.61
CA TYR A 86 1.73 16.35 6.18
C TYR A 86 2.70 17.36 6.79
N ASP A 87 3.00 17.25 8.09
CA ASP A 87 3.91 18.16 8.80
C ASP A 87 5.39 17.98 8.37
N ALA A 88 5.75 16.81 7.83
CA ALA A 88 7.09 16.49 7.35
C ALA A 88 7.31 16.75 5.83
N ALA A 89 6.23 16.90 5.04
CA ALA A 89 6.30 17.27 3.64
C ALA A 89 6.48 18.80 3.49
N ASP A 90 7.70 19.28 3.72
CA ASP A 90 8.07 20.70 3.72
C ASP A 90 8.32 21.29 2.32
N SER A 91 8.45 20.44 1.29
CA SER A 91 8.63 20.81 -0.12
C SER A 91 7.38 20.56 -0.98
N PRO A 92 7.14 21.38 -2.03
CA PRO A 92 6.10 21.09 -3.04
C PRO A 92 6.26 19.70 -3.65
N GLU A 93 7.49 19.25 -3.86
CA GLU A 93 7.85 17.94 -4.40
C GLU A 93 7.42 16.81 -3.44
N ALA A 94 7.69 16.92 -2.14
CA ALA A 94 7.25 15.93 -1.15
C ALA A 94 5.72 15.85 -1.06
N LYS A 95 5.03 16.99 -1.15
CA LYS A 95 3.56 17.04 -1.20
C LYS A 95 2.99 16.42 -2.48
N GLN A 96 3.59 16.69 -3.65
CA GLN A 96 3.22 16.05 -4.91
C GLN A 96 3.39 14.51 -4.82
N GLN A 97 4.47 14.05 -4.18
CA GLN A 97 4.72 12.62 -3.96
C GLN A 97 3.69 11.98 -3.02
N LEU A 98 3.25 12.66 -1.95
CA LEU A 98 2.11 12.21 -1.12
C LEU A 98 0.81 12.14 -1.94
N GLY A 99 0.55 13.15 -2.78
CA GLY A 99 -0.62 13.20 -3.66
C GLY A 99 -0.65 12.07 -4.68
N MET A 100 0.51 11.74 -5.26
CA MET A 100 0.68 10.60 -6.16
C MET A 100 0.45 9.27 -5.43
N GLN A 101 1.00 9.11 -4.23
CA GLN A 101 0.85 7.90 -3.42
C GLN A 101 -0.64 7.61 -3.10
N LEU A 102 -1.40 8.64 -2.74
CA LEU A 102 -2.84 8.51 -2.46
C LEU A 102 -3.64 8.16 -3.74
N ALA A 103 -3.28 8.75 -4.89
CA ALA A 103 -3.90 8.47 -6.18
C ALA A 103 -3.60 7.04 -6.66
N VAL A 104 -2.36 6.56 -6.50
CA VAL A 104 -1.97 5.18 -6.80
C VAL A 104 -2.75 4.19 -5.94
N ALA A 105 -2.88 4.44 -4.64
CA ALA A 105 -3.63 3.56 -3.75
C ALA A 105 -5.15 3.55 -4.02
N GLN A 106 -5.71 4.68 -4.50
CA GLN A 106 -7.09 4.73 -4.99
C GLN A 106 -7.24 3.89 -6.26
N MET A 107 -6.39 4.11 -7.27
CA MET A 107 -6.42 3.38 -8.54
C MET A 107 -6.25 1.86 -8.33
N MET A 108 -5.35 1.41 -7.45
CA MET A 108 -5.23 -0.02 -7.12
C MET A 108 -6.54 -0.57 -6.53
N GLY A 109 -7.17 0.15 -5.61
CA GLY A 109 -8.47 -0.23 -5.05
C GLY A 109 -9.64 -0.18 -6.04
N GLU A 110 -9.54 0.64 -7.09
CA GLU A 110 -10.50 0.63 -8.20
C GLU A 110 -10.26 -0.57 -9.14
N LYS A 111 -9.00 -0.85 -9.52
CA LYS A 111 -8.62 -2.02 -10.33
C LYS A 111 -9.03 -3.33 -9.64
N VAL A 112 -8.64 -3.53 -8.37
CA VAL A 112 -8.98 -4.73 -7.58
C VAL A 112 -10.50 -4.96 -7.52
N ARG A 113 -11.31 -3.90 -7.32
CA ARG A 113 -12.78 -4.08 -7.27
C ARG A 113 -13.43 -4.26 -8.64
N ALA A 114 -12.81 -3.77 -9.72
CA ALA A 114 -13.33 -3.88 -11.08
C ALA A 114 -13.00 -5.22 -11.75
N ASP A 115 -11.87 -5.83 -11.41
CA ASP A 115 -11.39 -7.09 -11.97
C ASP A 115 -11.33 -8.16 -10.88
N ALA A 116 -12.06 -9.26 -11.08
CA ALA A 116 -12.15 -10.36 -10.13
C ALA A 116 -10.93 -11.32 -10.20
N ASP A 117 -10.17 -11.28 -11.30
CA ASP A 117 -8.99 -12.14 -11.51
C ASP A 117 -7.76 -11.57 -10.77
N ILE A 118 -7.76 -10.28 -10.40
CA ILE A 118 -6.73 -9.68 -9.54
C ILE A 118 -6.92 -10.17 -8.10
N ASP A 119 -5.93 -10.85 -7.54
CA ASP A 119 -5.89 -11.31 -6.15
C ASP A 119 -4.75 -10.65 -5.35
N TYR A 120 -4.60 -11.02 -4.08
CA TYR A 120 -3.52 -10.48 -3.24
C TYR A 120 -2.12 -10.91 -3.72
N VAL A 121 -2.02 -12.04 -4.43
CA VAL A 121 -0.76 -12.57 -4.96
C VAL A 121 -0.25 -11.67 -6.07
N ASP A 122 -1.11 -11.30 -7.03
CA ASP A 122 -0.78 -10.33 -8.09
C ASP A 122 -0.21 -9.02 -7.50
N VAL A 123 -0.92 -8.43 -6.53
CA VAL A 123 -0.54 -7.18 -5.85
C VAL A 123 0.82 -7.29 -5.12
N VAL A 124 1.13 -8.45 -4.53
CA VAL A 124 2.40 -8.66 -3.80
C VAL A 124 3.58 -8.93 -4.73
N TYR A 125 3.38 -9.72 -5.77
CA TYR A 125 4.45 -10.08 -6.71
C TYR A 125 4.72 -9.00 -7.75
N GLY A 126 3.87 -7.97 -7.80
CA GLY A 126 4.11 -6.75 -8.56
C GLY A 126 3.37 -6.67 -9.89
N GLY A 127 2.49 -7.61 -10.22
CA GLY A 127 1.81 -7.66 -11.52
C GLY A 127 1.08 -6.36 -11.86
N LEU A 128 0.19 -5.93 -10.97
CA LEU A 128 -0.54 -4.65 -11.01
C LEU A 128 0.35 -3.40 -10.96
N ALA A 129 1.60 -3.58 -10.53
CA ALA A 129 2.51 -2.56 -10.04
C ALA A 129 3.65 -2.24 -11.03
N ASP A 130 4.05 -3.22 -11.84
CA ASP A 130 4.87 -3.09 -13.05
C ASP A 130 4.08 -2.43 -14.20
N ASP A 131 2.75 -2.52 -14.13
CA ASP A 131 1.74 -1.97 -15.05
C ASP A 131 1.66 -0.42 -15.05
N ILE A 132 2.47 0.23 -14.21
CA ILE A 132 2.51 1.67 -14.01
C ILE A 132 3.95 2.14 -14.26
N GLU A 133 4.19 3.09 -15.18
CA GLU A 133 5.52 3.39 -15.78
C GLU A 133 6.10 4.79 -15.45
N GLY A 134 7.18 4.92 -14.65
CA GLY A 134 7.87 6.21 -14.39
C GLY A 134 7.69 6.96 -13.04
N TYR A 135 7.07 6.38 -12.02
CA TYR A 135 7.16 6.80 -10.60
C TYR A 135 8.25 5.98 -9.92
N GLU A 136 8.95 6.58 -8.97
CA GLU A 136 9.77 5.87 -8.00
C GLU A 136 9.62 6.66 -6.71
N PRO A 137 9.29 6.05 -5.55
CA PRO A 137 9.24 6.79 -4.30
C PRO A 137 10.63 7.36 -4.04
N THR A 138 10.69 8.67 -3.84
CA THR A 138 11.95 9.32 -3.53
C THR A 138 12.52 8.75 -2.22
N GLN A 139 13.86 8.71 -2.10
CA GLN A 139 14.51 8.34 -0.84
C GLN A 139 14.05 9.24 0.32
N GLU A 140 13.67 10.48 0.03
CA GLU A 140 13.02 11.43 0.93
C GLU A 140 11.64 10.91 1.41
N MET A 141 10.74 10.52 0.50
CA MET A 141 9.45 9.90 0.83
C MET A 141 9.64 8.68 1.73
N ALA A 142 10.50 7.74 1.33
CA ALA A 142 10.78 6.54 2.12
C ALA A 142 11.31 6.89 3.53
N THR A 143 12.14 7.93 3.65
CA THR A 143 12.66 8.41 4.95
C THR A 143 11.56 9.03 5.80
N MET A 144 10.69 9.86 5.21
CA MET A 144 9.54 10.47 5.86
C MET A 144 8.55 9.41 6.38
N MET A 145 8.20 8.42 5.56
CA MET A 145 7.31 7.33 5.96
C MET A 145 7.86 6.53 7.14
N GLN A 146 9.17 6.24 7.14
CA GLN A 146 9.85 5.57 8.27
C GLN A 146 9.85 6.45 9.53
N ALA A 147 10.17 7.74 9.41
CA ALA A 147 10.16 8.68 10.53
C ALA A 147 8.77 8.83 11.16
N CYS A 148 7.73 8.88 10.33
CA CYS A 148 6.33 8.92 10.75
C CYS A 148 5.73 7.57 11.12
N LYS A 149 6.51 6.48 11.11
CA LYS A 149 6.10 5.11 11.47
C LYS A 149 4.95 4.54 10.63
N ALA A 150 4.72 5.05 9.43
CA ALA A 150 3.71 4.51 8.51
C ALA A 150 3.86 2.99 8.24
N PRO A 151 5.07 2.42 8.08
CA PRO A 151 5.23 0.97 7.94
C PRO A 151 4.81 0.19 9.21
N GLN A 152 5.03 0.75 10.40
CA GLN A 152 4.60 0.13 11.65
C GLN A 152 3.08 0.16 11.78
N ALA A 153 2.45 1.28 11.39
CA ALA A 153 1.00 1.41 11.36
C ALA A 153 0.35 0.41 10.39
N ALA A 154 0.97 0.19 9.22
CA ALA A 154 0.56 -0.82 8.26
C ALA A 154 0.66 -2.24 8.81
N MET A 155 1.84 -2.62 9.30
CA MET A 155 2.14 -4.00 9.69
C MET A 155 1.29 -4.50 10.86
N GLN A 156 0.74 -3.62 11.71
CA GLN A 156 -0.11 -4.05 12.82
C GLN A 156 -1.48 -4.59 12.36
N ARG A 157 -1.89 -4.31 11.11
CA ARG A 157 -3.12 -4.83 10.51
C ARG A 157 -2.95 -6.18 9.82
N MET A 158 -1.72 -6.65 9.68
CA MET A 158 -1.38 -7.73 8.79
C MET A 158 -0.72 -8.90 9.54
N SER A 159 -1.41 -10.05 9.60
CA SER A 159 -0.97 -11.22 10.38
C SER A 159 -0.12 -12.20 9.56
N PHE A 160 1.03 -11.74 9.07
CA PHE A 160 1.95 -12.59 8.31
C PHE A 160 2.93 -13.36 9.20
N THR A 161 2.67 -14.65 9.35
CA THR A 161 3.66 -15.58 9.89
C THR A 161 4.58 -16.11 8.78
N GLN A 162 5.69 -16.75 9.16
CA GLN A 162 6.54 -17.48 8.20
C GLN A 162 5.80 -18.62 7.48
N ASP A 163 4.75 -19.18 8.09
CA ASP A 163 3.94 -20.22 7.46
C ASP A 163 2.86 -19.62 6.55
N THR A 164 2.27 -18.47 6.92
CA THR A 164 1.45 -17.63 6.02
C THR A 164 2.20 -17.31 4.73
N TRP A 165 3.48 -16.92 4.85
CA TRP A 165 4.30 -16.62 3.67
C TRP A 165 4.53 -17.83 2.76
N LYS A 166 4.79 -19.02 3.33
CA LYS A 166 4.94 -20.25 2.52
C LYS A 166 3.66 -20.63 1.79
N MET A 167 2.50 -20.43 2.41
CA MET A 167 1.20 -20.71 1.78
C MET A 167 0.97 -19.78 0.58
N ILE A 168 1.17 -18.46 0.76
CA ILE A 168 1.10 -17.48 -0.33
C ILE A 168 2.09 -17.79 -1.44
N GLN A 169 3.33 -18.20 -1.10
CA GLN A 169 4.32 -18.59 -2.10
C GLN A 169 3.94 -19.88 -2.85
N SER A 170 3.27 -20.84 -2.19
CA SER A 170 2.75 -22.04 -2.86
C SER A 170 1.65 -21.68 -3.85
N GLU A 171 0.67 -20.87 -3.42
CA GLU A 171 -0.38 -20.32 -4.30
C GLU A 171 0.21 -19.58 -5.50
N ALA A 172 1.26 -18.78 -5.28
CA ALA A 172 1.92 -18.03 -6.34
C ALA A 172 2.62 -18.92 -7.38
N VAL A 173 3.23 -20.02 -6.95
CA VAL A 173 3.82 -21.04 -7.84
C VAL A 173 2.72 -21.82 -8.57
N GLU A 174 1.64 -22.21 -7.88
CA GLU A 174 0.51 -22.96 -8.46
C GLU A 174 -0.26 -22.14 -9.51
N ARG A 175 -0.36 -20.81 -9.31
CA ARG A 175 -0.95 -19.85 -10.25
C ARG A 175 0.02 -19.39 -11.34
N GLY A 176 1.31 -19.73 -11.24
CA GLY A 176 2.33 -19.42 -12.25
C GLY A 176 2.88 -17.99 -12.19
N TYR A 177 2.71 -17.27 -11.09
CA TYR A 177 3.27 -15.93 -10.87
C TYR A 177 4.78 -15.95 -10.55
N VAL A 178 5.30 -17.07 -10.04
CA VAL A 178 6.73 -17.26 -9.75
C VAL A 178 7.21 -18.68 -10.08
N ASP A 179 8.47 -18.79 -10.48
CA ASP A 179 9.16 -20.07 -10.65
C ASP A 179 9.36 -20.79 -9.29
N PRO A 180 9.31 -22.14 -9.25
CA PRO A 180 9.45 -22.97 -8.04
C PRO A 180 10.89 -23.11 -7.49
#